data_AF-A0A0E3S4U3-F1
#
_entry.id   AF-A0A0E3S4U3-F1
#
_cell.length_a   1.000
_cell.length_b   1.000
_cell.length_c   1.000
_cell.angle_alpha   90.00
_cell.angle_beta   90.00
_cell.angle_gamma   90.00
#
_symmetry.space_group_name_H-M   'P 1'
#
loop_
_entity.id
_entity.type
_entity.pdbx_description
1 polymer ?
#
loop_
_entity_poly.entity_id
_entity_poly.type
_entity_poly.pdbx_seq_one_letter_code
_entity_poly.pdbx_strand_id
1 'polypeptide(L)' 'MTDPSNHVLRIGNAELPVSKNIFIKDGITHELEGIVIYAPATDKIYFLAEALPLINGTKINGKLNK' A
#
# COMPACT_ATOMS: atom_id res chain seq x y z
N MET A 1 -19.65 -0.61 -19.79
CA MET A 1 -18.22 -0.52 -19.46
C MET A 1 -18.17 -0.14 -18.00
N THR A 2 -18.12 -1.14 -17.11
CA THR A 2 -18.04 -0.91 -15.67
C THR A 2 -16.67 -0.30 -15.41
N ASP A 3 -16.63 0.96 -14.99
CA ASP A 3 -15.45 1.52 -14.33
C ASP A 3 -15.00 0.49 -13.30
N PRO A 4 -13.78 -0.08 -13.42
CA PRO A 4 -13.27 -0.88 -12.33
C PRO A 4 -13.17 0.09 -11.17
N SER A 5 -14.07 -0.04 -10.18
CA SER A 5 -13.95 0.69 -8.92
C SER A 5 -12.49 0.63 -8.53
N ASN A 6 -11.80 1.78 -8.53
CA ASN A 6 -10.39 1.83 -8.16
C ASN A 6 -10.30 1.27 -6.76
N HIS A 7 -9.90 0.01 -6.64
CA HIS A 7 -9.79 -0.65 -5.36
C HIS A 7 -8.76 0.12 -4.56
N VAL A 8 -9.18 0.67 -3.43
CA VAL A 8 -8.27 1.33 -2.49
C VAL A 8 -8.17 0.41 -1.30
N LEU A 9 -6.98 -0.15 -1.07
CA LEU A 9 -6.71 -0.88 0.15
C LEU A 9 -6.54 0.12 1.29
N ARG A 10 -7.45 0.08 2.27
CA ARG A 10 -7.38 0.92 3.47
C ARG A 10 -6.90 0.10 4.66
N ILE A 11 -5.86 0.57 5.33
CA ILE A 11 -5.34 -0.03 6.57
C ILE A 11 -5.16 1.09 7.60
N GLY A 12 -6.04 1.15 8.58
CA GLY A 12 -6.08 2.28 9.52
C GLY A 12 -6.33 3.60 8.78
N ASN A 13 -5.46 4.60 9.01
CA ASN A 13 -5.50 5.90 8.33
C ASN A 13 -4.70 5.94 7.02
N ALA A 14 -4.20 4.79 6.57
CA ALA A 14 -3.45 4.67 5.34
C ALA A 14 -4.32 4.16 4.18
N GLU A 15 -4.10 4.71 2.99
CA GLU A 15 -4.74 4.33 1.75
C GLU A 15 -3.68 3.93 0.72
N LEU A 16 -3.90 2.78 0.08
CA LEU A 16 -3.08 2.22 -0.98
C LEU A 16 -3.95 2.01 -2.23
N PRO A 17 -4.01 2.99 -3.14
CA PRO A 17 -4.74 2.87 -4.38
C PRO A 17 -4.12 1.80 -5.29
N VAL A 18 -4.94 0.86 -5.75
CA VAL A 18 -4.52 -0.17 -6.71
C VAL A 18 -4.10 0.48 -8.03
N SER A 19 -3.11 -0.13 -8.68
CA SER A 19 -2.50 0.33 -9.93
C SER A 19 -1.80 1.68 -9.83
N LYS A 20 -1.47 2.11 -8.62
CA LYS A 20 -0.65 3.30 -8.35
C LYS A 20 0.57 2.92 -7.51
N ASN A 21 1.62 3.72 -7.65
CA ASN A 21 2.79 3.69 -6.80
C ASN A 21 2.71 4.75 -5.69
N ILE A 22 1.49 5.03 -5.18
CA ILE A 22 1.29 6.04 -4.15
C ILE A 22 0.71 5.41 -2.90
N PHE A 23 1.07 6.01 -1.77
CA PHE A 23 0.60 5.71 -0.44
C PHE A 23 0.09 7.01 0.17
N ILE A 24 -1.13 7.03 0.71
CA ILE A 24 -1.69 8.22 1.34
C ILE A 24 -1.88 7.94 2.82
N LYS A 25 -1.33 8.77 3.69
CA LYS A 25 -1.51 8.65 5.15
C LYS A 25 -1.77 10.00 5.76
N ASP A 26 -2.83 10.09 6.55
CA ASP A 26 -3.25 11.34 7.20
C ASP A 26 -3.35 12.52 6.20
N GLY A 27 -3.76 12.22 4.96
CA GLY A 27 -3.88 13.19 3.86
C GLY A 27 -2.58 13.53 3.12
N ILE A 28 -1.44 12.96 3.53
CA ILE A 28 -0.13 13.16 2.90
C ILE A 28 0.14 12.02 1.91
N THR A 29 0.46 12.38 0.67
CA THR A 29 0.85 11.43 -0.38
C THR A 29 2.35 11.18 -0.38
N HIS A 30 2.73 9.90 -0.38
CA HIS A 30 4.09 9.40 -0.52
C HIS A 30 4.17 8.50 -1.75
N GLU A 31 5.31 8.53 -2.44
CA GLU A 31 5.59 7.64 -3.55
C GLU A 31 6.26 6.35 -3.03
N LEU A 32 5.89 5.22 -3.62
CA LEU A 32 6.44 3.89 -3.39
C LEU A 32 7.38 3.53 -4.55
N GLU A 33 8.38 2.70 -4.30
CA GLU A 33 9.28 2.16 -5.33
C GLU A 33 8.59 1.11 -6.21
N GLY A 34 7.28 0.89 -6.02
CA GLY A 34 6.48 -0.05 -6.80
C GLY A 34 4.98 0.18 -6.65
N ILE A 35 4.22 -0.61 -7.42
CA ILE A 35 2.78 -0.44 -7.55
C ILE A 35 2.00 -1.42 -6.68
N VAL A 36 0.83 -0.99 -6.23
CA VAL A 36 -0.16 -1.86 -5.60
C VAL A 36 -0.90 -2.63 -6.69
N ILE A 37 -1.02 -3.96 -6.57
CA ILE A 37 -1.63 -4.82 -7.57
C ILE A 37 -2.77 -5.62 -6.95
N TYR A 38 -3.95 -5.58 -7.58
CA TYR A 38 -5.06 -6.47 -7.27
C TYR A 38 -5.04 -7.69 -8.20
N ALA A 39 -5.05 -8.89 -7.62
CA ALA A 39 -5.11 -10.16 -8.33
C ALA A 39 -6.53 -10.74 -8.24
N PRO A 40 -7.39 -10.55 -9.26
CA PRO A 40 -8.79 -10.95 -9.20
C PRO A 40 -9.00 -12.46 -9.11
N ALA A 41 -8.06 -13.26 -9.63
CA ALA A 41 -8.13 -14.73 -9.58
C ALA A 41 -8.01 -15.29 -8.16
N THR A 42 -7.41 -14.54 -7.24
CA THR A 42 -7.19 -14.96 -5.84
C THR A 42 -7.85 -14.03 -4.84
N ASP A 43 -8.51 -12.97 -5.31
CA ASP A 43 -9.09 -11.88 -4.51
C ASP A 43 -8.09 -11.29 -3.50
N LYS A 44 -6.84 -11.07 -3.95
CA LYS A 44 -5.74 -10.57 -3.10
C LYS A 44 -5.15 -9.29 -3.63
N ILE A 45 -4.65 -8.46 -2.71
CA ILE A 45 -3.87 -7.26 -3.03
C ILE A 45 -2.42 -7.48 -2.61
N TYR A 46 -1.51 -7.14 -3.51
CA TYR A 46 -0.06 -7.20 -3.33
C TYR A 46 0.50 -5.79 -3.35
N PHE A 47 1.40 -5.49 -2.42
CA PHE A 47 2.09 -4.21 -2.34
C PHE A 47 3.48 -4.46 -1.75
N LEU A 48 4.38 -3.49 -1.91
CA LEU A 48 5.75 -3.63 -1.44
C LEU A 48 5.82 -3.61 0.09
N ALA A 49 6.70 -4.46 0.64
CA ALA A 49 6.92 -4.55 2.08
C ALA A 49 7.38 -3.22 2.70
N GLU A 50 7.95 -2.30 1.92
CA GLU A 50 8.32 -0.94 2.35
C GLU A 50 7.12 -0.11 2.83
N ALA A 51 5.90 -0.43 2.40
CA ALA A 51 4.70 0.25 2.89
C ALA A 51 4.33 -0.19 4.31
N LEU A 52 4.80 -1.35 4.78
CA LEU A 52 4.50 -1.89 6.12
C LEU A 52 4.89 -0.93 7.27
N PRO A 53 6.12 -0.38 7.34
CA PRO A 53 6.47 0.60 8.38
C PRO A 53 5.64 1.89 8.29
N LEU A 54 5.18 2.27 7.10
CA LEU A 54 4.33 3.45 6.92
C LEU A 54 2.91 3.19 7.45
N ILE A 55 2.39 1.98 7.23
CA ILE A 55 1.07 1.53 7.68
C ILE A 55 1.00 1.33 9.20
N ASN A 56 1.98 0.63 9.79
CA ASN A 56 1.90 0.20 11.19
C ASN A 56 2.23 1.27 12.25
N GLY A 57 2.60 2.49 11.84
CA GLY A 57 2.83 3.61 12.77
C GLY A 57 3.89 3.38 13.87
N THR A 58 4.65 2.28 13.81
CA THR A 58 5.46 1.79 14.92
C THR A 58 6.88 1.50 14.46
N LYS A 59 7.82 2.21 15.08
CA LYS A 59 9.29 2.14 14.98
C LYS A 59 9.85 0.83 14.41
N ILE A 60 10.63 0.95 13.34
CA ILE A 60 11.58 -0.08 12.92
C ILE A 60 12.69 -0.26 13.97
N ASN A 61 12.41 -0.97 15.07
CA ASN A 61 13.46 -1.53 15.94
C ASN A 61 13.87 -2.92 15.44
N GLY A 62 14.22 -3.00 14.15
CA GLY A 62 14.79 -4.19 13.54
C GLY A 62 16.10 -3.79 12.89
N LYS A 63 17.23 -4.07 13.55
CA LYS A 63 18.56 -3.90 12.98
C LYS A 63 18.65 -4.74 11.71
N LEU A 64 18.78 -4.11 10.54
CA LEU A 64 19.16 -4.81 9.31
C LEU A 64 20.64 -5.20 9.43
N ASN A 65 20.91 -6.37 10.00
CA ASN A 65 22.22 -6.98 9.90
C ASN A 65 22.30 -7.69 8.55
N LYS A 66 23.29 -7.32 7.74
CA LYS A 66 23.81 -8.17 6.68
C LYS A 66 25.04 -8.89 7.20
#